data_AF-A0A7X0AMN0-F1
#
_entry.id   AF-A0A7X0AMN0-F1
#
_cell.length_a   1.000
_cell.length_b   1.000
_cell.length_c   1.000
_cell.angle_alpha   90.00
_cell.angle_beta   90.00
_cell.angle_gamma   90.00
#
_symmetry.space_group_name_H-M   'P 1'
#
loop_
_entity.id
_entity.type
_entity.pdbx_description
1 polymer ?
#
loop_
_entity_poly.entity_id
_entity_poly.type
_entity_poly.pdbx_seq_one_letter_code
_entity_poly.pdbx_strand_id
1 'polypeptide(L)'
;MSRFSVRGLPTRLPQRSRQRGVALVVALLLLFVITLVGLAAVSGTFMQQKMSANFYDRQIAFQATEAAMRQAALAIQASTTAAPAGYDDCSPTASTLINCQSNPFTDTGHSFSPTSVKGTTFTGTLQASAPQYIIQYMGNFQVPVPNVKQTSCPPGQYGCKTATQTADFYRITARSGDPTAISGRAYVLLQSMFRN
;
A
#
# COMPACT_ATOMS: atom_id res chain seq x y z
N MET A 1 -84.52 75.47 -7.15
CA MET A 1 -84.40 74.00 -7.34
C MET A 1 -83.54 73.73 -8.56
N SER A 2 -82.30 73.27 -8.41
CA SER A 2 -81.65 72.36 -9.37
C SER A 2 -80.39 71.80 -8.72
N ARG A 3 -80.28 70.47 -8.72
CA ARG A 3 -79.44 69.67 -7.84
C ARG A 3 -78.03 69.53 -8.43
N PHE A 4 -77.00 69.79 -7.63
CA PHE A 4 -75.62 69.36 -7.94
C PHE A 4 -75.53 67.84 -7.71
N SER A 5 -75.45 67.09 -8.81
CA SER A 5 -75.34 65.63 -8.83
C SER A 5 -73.87 65.22 -8.69
N VAL A 6 -73.51 64.64 -7.53
CA VAL A 6 -72.18 64.07 -7.28
C VAL A 6 -72.02 62.80 -8.11
N ARG A 7 -71.04 62.80 -9.04
CA ARG A 7 -70.72 61.68 -9.92
C ARG A 7 -69.77 60.74 -9.18
N GLY A 8 -70.29 59.63 -8.66
CA GLY A 8 -69.48 58.59 -8.01
C GLY A 8 -68.50 57.94 -8.99
N LEU A 9 -67.22 57.89 -8.61
CA LEU A 9 -66.18 57.13 -9.32
C LEU A 9 -66.34 55.63 -9.01
N PRO A 10 -66.36 54.74 -10.03
CA PRO A 10 -66.38 53.30 -9.79
C PRO A 10 -64.99 52.82 -9.36
N THR A 11 -64.83 52.47 -8.08
CA THR A 11 -63.70 51.68 -7.58
C THR A 11 -63.83 50.24 -8.08
N ARG A 12 -63.24 49.94 -9.24
CA ARG A 12 -63.06 48.55 -9.69
C ARG A 12 -61.95 47.91 -8.85
N LEU A 13 -62.32 47.15 -7.82
CA LEU A 13 -61.40 46.25 -7.13
C LEU A 13 -60.91 45.19 -8.14
N PRO A 14 -59.60 44.93 -8.25
CA PRO A 14 -59.09 43.93 -9.17
C PRO A 14 -59.63 42.55 -8.78
N GLN A 15 -60.34 41.89 -9.70
CA GLN A 15 -60.72 40.50 -9.56
C GLN A 15 -59.45 39.66 -9.40
N ARG A 16 -59.27 39.03 -8.23
CA ARG A 16 -58.27 37.96 -8.05
C ARG A 16 -58.60 36.86 -9.04
N SER A 17 -57.84 36.81 -10.12
CA SER A 17 -57.84 35.66 -11.01
C SER A 17 -57.53 34.43 -10.15
N ARG A 18 -58.44 33.43 -10.18
CA ARG A 18 -58.18 32.12 -9.57
C ARG A 18 -57.04 31.49 -10.36
N GLN A 19 -55.80 31.73 -9.94
CA GLN A 19 -54.62 31.03 -10.43
C GLN A 19 -54.81 29.54 -10.09
N ARG A 20 -55.25 28.77 -11.09
CA ARG A 20 -55.45 27.33 -10.98
C ARG A 20 -54.11 26.63 -11.16
N GLY A 21 -53.65 25.93 -10.13
CA GLY A 21 -52.88 24.67 -10.17
C GLY A 21 -51.50 24.61 -10.83
N VAL A 22 -51.15 25.49 -11.76
CA VAL A 22 -49.94 25.38 -12.59
C VAL A 22 -48.67 25.72 -11.81
N ALA A 23 -48.75 26.61 -10.82
CA ALA A 23 -47.61 27.00 -9.99
C ALA A 23 -46.98 25.80 -9.25
N LEU A 24 -47.79 24.85 -8.78
CA LEU A 24 -47.31 23.66 -8.08
C LEU A 24 -46.59 22.69 -9.03
N VAL A 25 -47.10 22.54 -10.26
CA VAL A 25 -46.46 21.71 -11.29
C VAL A 25 -45.12 22.29 -11.72
N VAL A 26 -45.05 23.60 -11.93
CA VAL A 26 -43.80 24.29 -12.29
C VAL A 26 -42.78 24.21 -11.15
N ALA A 27 -43.21 24.43 -9.90
CA ALA A 27 -42.34 24.28 -8.74
C ALA A 27 -41.77 22.87 -8.60
N LEU A 28 -42.58 21.83 -8.84
CA LEU A 28 -42.15 20.44 -8.78
C LEU A 28 -41.19 20.08 -9.91
N LEU A 29 -41.43 20.57 -11.14
CA LEU A 29 -40.50 20.40 -12.26
C LEU A 29 -39.15 21.06 -11.99
N LEU A 30 -39.14 22.30 -11.48
CA LEU A 30 -37.90 22.99 -11.13
C LEU A 30 -37.16 22.26 -10.01
N LEU A 31 -37.87 21.79 -8.98
CA LEU A 31 -37.28 20.98 -7.90
C LEU A 31 -36.69 19.66 -8.42
N PHE A 32 -37.37 19.00 -9.35
CA PHE A 32 -36.88 17.77 -9.98
C PHE A 32 -35.62 17.99 -10.83
N VAL A 33 -35.58 19.08 -11.61
CA VAL A 33 -34.38 19.43 -12.38
C VAL A 33 -33.20 19.73 -11.45
N ILE A 34 -33.42 20.50 -10.38
CA ILE A 34 -32.36 20.83 -9.41
C ILE A 34 -31.84 19.58 -8.71
N THR A 35 -32.71 18.64 -8.34
CA THR A 35 -32.30 17.38 -7.69
C THR A 35 -31.48 16.48 -8.62
N LEU A 36 -31.83 16.38 -9.91
CA LEU A 36 -31.03 15.63 -10.89
C LEU A 36 -29.65 16.25 -11.11
N VAL A 37 -29.58 17.58 -11.20
CA VAL A 37 -28.29 18.30 -11.31
C VAL A 37 -27.44 18.07 -10.05
N GLY A 38 -28.07 18.10 -8.87
CA GLY A 38 -27.41 17.78 -7.60
C GLY A 38 -26.86 16.36 -7.56
N LEU A 39 -27.64 15.36 -7.99
CA LEU A 39 -27.21 13.96 -7.99
C LEU A 39 -26.07 13.70 -8.98
N ALA A 40 -26.13 14.30 -10.17
CA ALA A 40 -25.08 14.20 -11.18
C ALA A 40 -23.74 14.76 -10.65
N ALA A 41 -23.76 15.87 -9.92
CA ALA A 41 -22.57 16.45 -9.29
C ALA A 41 -21.93 15.53 -8.22
N VAL A 42 -22.73 14.76 -7.48
CA VAL A 42 -22.24 13.85 -6.41
C VAL A 42 -21.71 12.53 -6.99
N SER A 43 -22.17 12.09 -8.17
CA SER A 43 -21.70 10.84 -8.78
C SER A 43 -20.17 10.81 -9.01
N GLY A 44 -19.56 11.95 -9.34
CA GLY A 44 -18.11 12.09 -9.49
C GLY A 44 -17.34 12.01 -8.17
N THR A 45 -17.89 12.58 -7.09
CA THR A 45 -17.25 12.56 -5.76
C THR A 45 -17.22 11.14 -5.19
N PHE A 46 -18.24 10.32 -5.45
CA PHE A 46 -18.23 8.90 -5.06
C PHE A 46 -17.10 8.11 -5.72
N MET A 47 -16.81 8.34 -7.00
CA MET A 47 -15.72 7.64 -7.69
C MET A 47 -14.35 8.07 -7.14
N GLN A 48 -14.17 9.37 -6.88
CA GLN A 48 -12.96 9.89 -6.25
C GLN A 48 -12.76 9.32 -4.84
N GLN A 49 -13.82 9.22 -4.04
CA GLN A 49 -13.77 8.62 -2.71
C GLN A 49 -13.30 7.15 -2.75
N LYS A 50 -13.81 6.34 -3.69
CA LYS A 50 -13.37 4.94 -3.86
C LYS A 50 -11.90 4.85 -4.27
N MET A 51 -11.46 5.71 -5.19
CA MET A 51 -10.05 5.78 -5.60
C MET A 51 -9.16 6.16 -4.42
N SER A 52 -9.52 7.19 -3.66
CA SER A 52 -8.79 7.63 -2.46
C SER A 52 -8.72 6.53 -1.39
N ALA A 53 -9.80 5.78 -1.18
CA ALA A 53 -9.83 4.66 -0.24
C ALA A 53 -8.86 3.54 -0.67
N ASN A 54 -8.86 3.17 -1.96
CA ASN A 54 -7.94 2.15 -2.48
C ASN A 54 -6.47 2.61 -2.41
N PHE A 55 -6.18 3.87 -2.74
CA PHE A 55 -4.84 4.42 -2.58
C PHE A 55 -4.37 4.40 -1.12
N TYR A 56 -5.25 4.76 -0.19
CA TYR A 56 -4.96 4.72 1.24
C TYR A 56 -4.68 3.29 1.73
N ASP A 57 -5.50 2.31 1.33
CA ASP A 57 -5.27 0.89 1.65
C ASP A 57 -3.92 0.40 1.11
N ARG A 58 -3.56 0.80 -0.12
CA ARG A 58 -2.26 0.44 -0.72
C ARG A 58 -1.08 1.08 0.04
N GLN A 59 -1.23 2.31 0.53
CA GLN A 59 -0.21 2.95 1.35
C GLN A 59 0.00 2.23 2.69
N ILE A 60 -1.08 1.82 3.37
CA ILE A 60 -0.98 1.01 4.58
C ILE A 60 -0.28 -0.31 4.29
N ALA A 61 -0.69 -1.02 3.23
CA ALA A 61 -0.07 -2.27 2.83
C ALA A 61 1.43 -2.11 2.50
N PHE A 62 1.83 -0.97 1.92
CA PHE A 62 3.23 -0.67 1.67
C PHE A 62 4.02 -0.45 2.97
N GLN A 63 3.52 0.38 3.89
CA GLN A 63 4.15 0.62 5.20
C GLN A 63 4.30 -0.68 6.00
N ALA A 64 3.31 -1.56 5.93
CA ALA A 64 3.35 -2.90 6.52
C ALA A 64 4.50 -3.75 5.99
N THR A 65 4.65 -3.74 4.67
CA THR A 65 5.67 -4.53 3.97
C THR A 65 7.06 -3.98 4.26
N GLU A 66 7.20 -2.66 4.35
CA GLU A 66 8.44 -2.00 4.76
C GLU A 66 8.83 -2.38 6.20
N ALA A 67 7.86 -2.42 7.12
CA ALA A 67 8.11 -2.86 8.49
C ALA A 67 8.61 -4.32 8.53
N ALA A 68 8.03 -5.21 7.72
CA ALA A 68 8.52 -6.58 7.59
C ALA A 68 9.92 -6.66 6.99
N MET A 69 10.24 -5.88 5.94
CA MET A 69 11.60 -5.83 5.40
C MET A 69 12.60 -5.32 6.43
N ARG A 70 12.24 -4.31 7.23
CA ARG A 70 13.10 -3.81 8.29
C ARG A 70 13.37 -4.87 9.37
N GLN A 71 12.36 -5.65 9.75
CA GLN A 71 12.55 -6.75 10.70
C GLN A 71 13.45 -7.85 10.14
N ALA A 72 13.27 -8.21 8.87
CA ALA A 72 14.13 -9.17 8.20
C ALA A 72 15.60 -8.70 8.16
N ALA A 73 15.83 -7.43 7.84
CA ALA A 73 17.17 -6.84 7.84
C ALA A 73 17.82 -6.87 9.24
N LEU A 74 17.07 -6.54 10.28
CA LEU A 74 17.56 -6.63 11.67
C LEU A 74 17.87 -8.08 12.07
N ALA A 75 17.07 -9.05 11.63
CA ALA A 75 17.34 -10.46 11.87
C ALA A 75 18.65 -10.90 11.19
N ILE A 76 18.90 -10.47 9.94
CA ILE A 76 20.17 -10.75 9.25
C ILE A 76 21.36 -10.14 9.98
N GLN A 77 21.26 -8.87 10.41
CA GLN A 77 22.32 -8.19 11.15
C GLN A 77 22.60 -8.82 12.52
N ALA A 78 21.58 -9.36 13.18
CA ALA A 78 21.71 -10.05 14.46
C ALA A 78 22.23 -11.49 14.33
N SER A 79 22.28 -12.04 13.11
CA SER A 79 22.74 -13.40 12.87
C SER A 79 24.26 -13.49 12.96
N THR A 80 24.76 -14.53 13.63
CA THR A 80 26.18 -14.85 13.73
C THR A 80 26.66 -15.84 12.66
N THR A 81 25.72 -16.43 11.91
CA THR A 81 25.99 -17.41 10.85
C THR A 81 25.34 -16.97 9.54
N ALA A 82 25.89 -17.40 8.40
CA ALA A 82 25.41 -16.98 7.08
C ALA A 82 24.00 -17.50 6.72
N ALA A 83 23.60 -18.67 7.23
CA ALA A 83 22.25 -19.22 7.02
C ALA A 83 21.78 -19.98 8.27
N PRO A 84 21.30 -19.28 9.32
CA PRO A 84 20.74 -19.93 10.50
C PRO A 84 19.40 -20.61 10.16
N ALA A 85 18.91 -21.44 11.09
CA ALA A 85 17.59 -22.07 10.95
C ALA A 85 16.48 -21.02 10.76
N GLY A 86 15.65 -21.20 9.72
CA GLY A 86 14.62 -20.25 9.30
C GLY A 86 15.03 -19.37 8.12
N TYR A 87 16.26 -19.49 7.61
CA TYR A 87 16.73 -18.86 6.38
C TYR A 87 16.81 -19.93 5.32
N ASP A 88 16.32 -19.63 4.14
CA ASP A 88 16.33 -20.57 3.03
C ASP A 88 17.64 -20.42 2.24
N ASP A 89 18.44 -21.47 2.15
CA ASP A 89 19.70 -21.44 1.40
C ASP A 89 19.43 -21.58 -0.10
N CYS A 90 19.59 -20.46 -0.80
CA CYS A 90 19.50 -20.31 -2.25
C CYS A 90 20.88 -20.06 -2.88
N SER A 91 21.96 -20.38 -2.16
CA SER A 91 23.32 -20.18 -2.65
C SER A 91 23.68 -21.16 -3.76
N PRO A 92 24.61 -20.80 -4.67
CA PRO A 92 25.06 -21.72 -5.72
C PRO A 92 25.78 -22.95 -5.18
N THR A 93 26.19 -22.92 -3.90
CA THR A 93 26.85 -24.00 -3.16
C THR A 93 25.90 -24.84 -2.32
N ALA A 94 24.62 -24.47 -2.25
CA ALA A 94 23.64 -25.25 -1.49
C ALA A 94 23.59 -26.69 -2.05
N SER A 95 23.82 -27.67 -1.17
CA SER A 95 23.79 -29.10 -1.51
C SER A 95 22.38 -29.62 -1.81
N THR A 96 21.37 -28.78 -1.61
CA THR A 96 19.97 -29.06 -1.82
C THR A 96 19.52 -28.51 -3.17
N LEU A 97 18.75 -29.29 -3.92
CA LEU A 97 18.14 -28.98 -5.23
C LEU A 97 17.13 -27.80 -5.21
N ILE A 98 17.21 -26.92 -4.20
CA ILE A 98 16.30 -25.81 -4.01
C ILE A 98 16.61 -24.73 -5.04
N ASN A 99 15.90 -24.79 -6.16
CA ASN A 99 15.87 -23.69 -7.11
C ASN A 99 14.89 -22.63 -6.59
N CYS A 100 15.41 -21.68 -5.82
CA CYS A 100 14.63 -20.61 -5.26
C CYS A 100 13.98 -19.78 -6.37
N GLN A 101 12.67 -19.94 -6.53
CA GLN A 101 11.87 -19.18 -7.47
C GLN A 101 11.97 -17.68 -7.21
N SER A 102 11.54 -16.88 -8.19
CA SER A 102 11.51 -15.43 -8.08
C SER A 102 10.63 -14.95 -6.92
N ASN A 103 9.53 -15.66 -6.64
CA ASN A 103 8.65 -15.38 -5.51
C ASN A 103 8.49 -16.63 -4.61
N PRO A 104 9.08 -16.64 -3.40
CA PRO A 104 8.98 -17.76 -2.48
C PRO A 104 7.56 -17.97 -1.92
N PHE A 105 6.69 -16.95 -1.92
CA PHE A 105 5.32 -17.10 -1.41
C PHE A 105 4.38 -17.90 -2.32
N THR A 106 4.79 -18.15 -3.56
CA THR A 106 4.05 -18.94 -4.55
C THR A 106 4.77 -20.21 -4.96
N ASP A 107 5.90 -20.52 -4.33
CA ASP A 107 6.64 -21.73 -4.63
C ASP A 107 5.89 -22.93 -4.02
N THR A 108 5.52 -23.87 -4.89
CA THR A 108 4.86 -25.13 -4.52
C THR A 108 5.84 -26.30 -4.45
N GLY A 109 7.05 -26.12 -4.96
CA GLY A 109 8.11 -27.12 -4.94
C GLY A 109 8.92 -27.14 -3.64
N HIS A 110 8.81 -26.08 -2.82
CA HIS A 110 9.57 -25.93 -1.58
C HIS A 110 8.69 -25.39 -0.45
N SER A 111 8.90 -25.87 0.77
CA SER A 111 8.18 -25.40 1.96
C SER A 111 8.88 -24.20 2.58
N PHE A 112 8.82 -23.05 1.91
CA PHE A 112 9.25 -21.79 2.51
C PHE A 112 8.31 -21.41 3.65
N SER A 113 8.86 -21.17 4.83
CA SER A 113 8.08 -20.85 6.03
C SER A 113 8.09 -19.35 6.29
N PRO A 114 7.03 -18.60 5.89
CA PRO A 114 7.00 -17.16 6.09
C PRO A 114 6.93 -16.79 7.57
N THR A 115 7.81 -15.88 7.98
CA THR A 115 7.82 -15.38 9.36
C THR A 115 6.90 -14.16 9.46
N SER A 116 5.96 -14.21 10.41
CA SER A 116 5.05 -13.09 10.68
C SER A 116 5.70 -12.08 11.64
N VAL A 117 5.62 -10.80 11.31
CA VAL A 117 6.07 -9.72 12.20
C VAL A 117 5.15 -9.65 13.41
N LYS A 118 5.74 -9.58 14.59
CA LYS A 118 5.00 -9.48 15.85
C LYS A 118 4.30 -8.12 15.95
N GLY A 119 3.06 -8.10 16.46
CA GLY A 119 2.22 -6.90 16.56
C GLY A 119 2.75 -5.77 17.46
N THR A 120 3.78 -6.03 18.28
CA THR A 120 4.47 -5.00 19.07
C THR A 120 5.47 -4.18 18.25
N THR A 121 5.89 -4.69 17.10
CA THR A 121 6.86 -4.05 16.20
C THR A 121 6.19 -3.30 15.05
N PHE A 122 4.92 -3.64 14.78
CA PHE A 122 4.08 -2.96 13.82
C PHE A 122 2.65 -2.85 14.39
N THR A 123 2.29 -1.66 14.83
CA THR A 123 0.99 -1.36 15.47
C THR A 123 0.02 -0.70 14.48
N GLY A 124 -0.08 -1.24 13.26
CA GLY A 124 -1.09 -0.80 12.30
C GLY A 124 -2.46 -1.36 12.68
N THR A 125 -3.26 -0.61 13.43
CA THR A 125 -4.63 -0.98 13.85
C THR A 125 -5.60 -1.15 12.68
N LEU A 126 -5.22 -0.71 11.47
CA LEU A 126 -6.04 -0.75 10.26
C LEU A 126 -5.67 -1.90 9.31
N GLN A 127 -4.71 -2.74 9.67
CA GLN A 127 -4.23 -3.80 8.79
C GLN A 127 -5.00 -5.10 8.95
N ALA A 128 -5.30 -5.76 7.83
CA ALA A 128 -6.10 -6.99 7.82
C ALA A 128 -5.36 -8.24 8.34
N SER A 129 -4.03 -8.25 8.27
CA SER A 129 -3.20 -9.40 8.68
C SER A 129 -1.78 -8.95 9.03
N ALA A 130 -1.08 -9.66 9.92
CA ALA A 130 0.30 -9.33 10.24
C ALA A 130 1.20 -9.43 9.00
N PRO A 131 2.12 -8.48 8.75
CA PRO A 131 2.99 -8.55 7.59
C PRO A 131 4.01 -9.67 7.74
N GLN A 132 4.43 -10.26 6.62
CA GLN A 132 5.25 -11.47 6.60
C GLN A 132 6.48 -11.28 5.74
N TYR A 133 7.56 -11.97 6.09
CA TYR A 133 8.79 -11.98 5.30
C TYR A 133 9.42 -13.37 5.24
N ILE A 134 10.21 -13.57 4.19
CA ILE A 134 11.05 -14.75 3.97
C ILE A 134 12.47 -14.24 3.70
N ILE A 135 13.47 -14.88 4.32
CA ILE A 135 14.88 -14.55 4.12
C ILE A 135 15.54 -15.69 3.37
N GLN A 136 16.12 -15.37 2.23
CA GLN A 136 16.83 -16.30 1.38
C GLN A 136 18.31 -15.94 1.36
N TYR A 137 19.18 -16.85 1.79
CA TYR A 137 20.63 -16.68 1.66
C TYR A 137 21.04 -16.96 0.21
N MET A 138 21.64 -15.98 -0.47
CA MET A 138 22.02 -16.09 -1.88
C MET A 138 23.46 -16.59 -2.05
N GLY A 139 24.23 -16.66 -0.97
CA GLY A 139 25.63 -17.08 -1.01
C GLY A 139 26.61 -15.97 -0.69
N ASN A 140 27.87 -16.37 -0.63
CA ASN A 140 29.02 -15.52 -0.39
C ASN A 140 29.67 -15.14 -1.71
N PHE A 141 29.70 -13.85 -2.05
CA PHE A 141 30.22 -13.36 -3.32
C PHE A 141 31.36 -12.36 -3.12
N GLN A 142 32.28 -12.34 -4.08
CA GLN A 142 33.38 -11.38 -4.12
C GLN A 142 32.84 -9.97 -4.36
N VAL A 143 33.29 -8.99 -3.57
CA VAL A 143 32.87 -7.59 -3.73
C VAL A 143 33.93 -6.76 -4.46
N PRO A 144 33.54 -5.81 -5.33
CA PRO A 144 34.49 -4.95 -6.04
C PRO A 144 35.35 -4.11 -5.08
N VAL A 145 36.64 -3.96 -5.40
CA VAL A 145 37.59 -3.03 -4.76
C VAL A 145 37.17 -1.57 -5.05
N PRO A 146 37.35 -0.59 -4.13
CA PRO A 146 38.54 -0.40 -3.30
C PRO A 146 38.52 -1.16 -1.98
N ASN A 147 39.66 -1.78 -1.71
CA ASN A 147 39.99 -2.52 -0.51
C ASN A 147 39.95 -1.63 0.74
N VAL A 148 39.35 -2.14 1.81
CA VAL A 148 39.93 -1.88 3.12
C VAL A 148 41.37 -2.39 3.01
N LYS A 149 42.38 -1.51 3.05
CA LYS A 149 43.77 -1.98 3.11
C LYS A 149 43.86 -2.81 4.37
N GLN A 150 44.01 -4.12 4.22
CA GLN A 150 44.44 -4.97 5.33
C GLN A 150 45.85 -4.53 5.70
N THR A 151 45.95 -3.61 6.66
CA THR A 151 47.22 -3.02 7.13
C THR A 151 48.10 -4.06 7.81
N SER A 152 47.52 -5.20 8.20
CA SER A 152 48.25 -6.34 8.77
C SER A 152 49.10 -7.10 7.75
N CYS A 153 49.09 -6.72 6.47
CA CYS A 153 49.83 -7.42 5.42
C CYS A 153 50.59 -6.43 4.52
N PRO A 154 51.80 -5.99 4.93
CA PRO A 154 52.65 -5.12 4.14
C PRO A 154 53.11 -5.79 2.83
N PRO A 155 53.43 -5.00 1.78
CA PRO A 155 54.03 -5.54 0.56
C PRO A 155 55.34 -6.26 0.87
N GLY A 156 55.50 -7.50 0.41
CA GLY A 156 56.73 -8.28 0.58
C GLY A 156 56.74 -9.28 1.74
N GLN A 157 55.67 -9.39 2.54
CA GLN A 157 55.59 -10.40 3.60
C GLN A 157 55.25 -11.79 3.04
N TYR A 158 56.16 -12.74 3.23
CA TYR A 158 56.00 -14.12 2.78
C TYR A 158 54.83 -14.79 3.51
N GLY A 159 53.97 -15.52 2.78
CA GLY A 159 52.78 -16.20 3.33
C GLY A 159 51.55 -15.32 3.50
N CYS A 160 51.63 -14.04 3.14
CA CYS A 160 50.58 -13.07 3.37
C CYS A 160 49.82 -12.82 2.05
N LYS A 161 48.60 -13.38 1.93
CA LYS A 161 47.75 -13.23 0.73
C LYS A 161 46.83 -12.02 0.91
N THR A 162 46.67 -11.20 -0.13
CA THR A 162 45.59 -10.21 -0.18
C THR A 162 44.26 -10.93 0.01
N ALA A 163 43.58 -10.69 1.12
CA ALA A 163 42.28 -11.30 1.37
C ALA A 163 41.31 -10.90 0.24
N THR A 164 40.76 -11.90 -0.45
CA THR A 164 39.62 -11.68 -1.32
C THR A 164 38.46 -11.21 -0.45
N GLN A 165 38.04 -9.97 -0.64
CA GLN A 165 36.90 -9.41 0.08
C GLN A 165 35.64 -10.11 -0.42
N THR A 166 35.01 -10.89 0.44
CA THR A 166 33.72 -11.50 0.17
C THR A 166 32.67 -10.94 1.12
N ALA A 167 31.40 -11.00 0.71
CA ALA A 167 30.28 -10.64 1.55
C ALA A 167 29.13 -11.61 1.35
N ASP A 168 28.33 -11.77 2.40
CA ASP A 168 27.12 -12.59 2.36
C ASP A 168 25.96 -11.76 1.81
N PHE A 169 25.33 -12.30 0.77
CA PHE A 169 24.17 -11.69 0.15
C PHE A 169 22.91 -12.45 0.52
N TYR A 170 21.86 -11.69 0.80
CA TYR A 170 20.55 -12.18 1.18
C TYR A 170 19.51 -11.53 0.28
N ARG A 171 18.45 -12.27 -0.02
CA ARG A 171 17.25 -11.77 -0.67
C ARG A 171 16.12 -11.81 0.33
N ILE A 172 15.53 -10.65 0.58
CA ILE A 172 14.39 -10.51 1.47
C ILE A 172 13.17 -10.34 0.58
N THR A 173 12.19 -11.23 0.72
CA THR A 173 10.87 -11.06 0.11
C THR A 173 9.85 -10.88 1.22
N ALA A 174 9.19 -9.73 1.23
CA ALA A 174 8.17 -9.38 2.23
C ALA A 174 6.82 -9.12 1.57
N ARG A 175 5.74 -9.40 2.30
CA ARG A 175 4.37 -9.12 1.89
C ARG A 175 3.58 -8.44 3.01
N SER A 176 2.61 -7.62 2.62
CA SER A 176 1.76 -6.87 3.54
C SER A 176 0.91 -7.75 4.46
N GLY A 177 0.73 -9.02 4.14
CA GLY A 177 0.12 -10.03 5.01
C GLY A 177 -0.19 -11.32 4.28
N ASP A 178 -0.87 -12.25 4.96
CA ASP A 178 -1.37 -13.48 4.34
C ASP A 178 -2.53 -13.19 3.36
N PRO A 179 -2.43 -13.53 2.06
CA PRO A 179 -3.49 -13.28 1.07
C PRO A 179 -4.85 -13.87 1.45
N THR A 180 -4.89 -14.97 2.23
CA THR A 180 -6.15 -15.58 2.70
C THR A 180 -6.87 -14.73 3.75
N ALA A 181 -6.13 -13.89 4.48
CA ALA A 181 -6.65 -13.04 5.55
C ALA A 181 -6.97 -11.60 5.10
N ILE A 182 -6.54 -11.18 3.90
CA ILE A 182 -6.61 -9.77 3.47
C ILE A 182 -7.97 -9.37 2.85
N SER A 183 -8.93 -10.31 2.69
CA SER A 183 -10.35 -10.06 2.33
C SER A 183 -10.60 -9.00 1.25
N GLY A 184 -9.79 -8.99 0.18
CA GLY A 184 -9.94 -8.08 -0.96
C GLY A 184 -9.38 -6.65 -0.77
N ARG A 185 -8.67 -6.38 0.32
CA ARG A 185 -7.89 -5.14 0.46
C ARG A 185 -6.63 -5.17 -0.40
N ALA A 186 -5.99 -4.01 -0.55
CA ALA A 186 -4.75 -3.88 -1.30
C ALA A 186 -3.65 -4.83 -0.75
N TYR A 187 -2.99 -5.55 -1.66
CA TYR A 187 -1.87 -6.43 -1.37
C TYR A 187 -0.58 -5.87 -1.97
N VAL A 188 0.50 -5.88 -1.19
CA VAL A 188 1.82 -5.42 -1.64
C VAL A 188 2.86 -6.48 -1.32
N LEU A 189 3.75 -6.74 -2.28
CA LEU A 189 4.93 -7.58 -2.13
C LEU A 189 6.15 -6.75 -2.53
N LEU A 190 7.17 -6.75 -1.68
CA LEU A 190 8.44 -6.08 -1.91
C LEU A 190 9.57 -7.08 -1.83
N GLN A 191 10.58 -6.86 -2.66
CA GLN A 191 11.78 -7.68 -2.69
C GLN A 191 13.01 -6.80 -2.76
N SER A 192 14.01 -7.15 -1.96
CA SER A 192 15.28 -6.42 -1.93
C SER A 192 16.44 -7.36 -1.69
N MET A 193 17.62 -6.93 -2.16
CA MET A 193 18.90 -7.58 -1.87
C MET A 193 19.54 -6.88 -0.69
N PHE A 194 19.97 -7.65 0.30
CA PHE A 194 20.67 -7.18 1.48
C PHE A 194 22.07 -7.78 1.52
N ARG A 195 23.04 -6.97 1.91
CA ARG A 195 24.42 -7.41 2.12
C ARG A 195 24.73 -7.25 3.61
N ASN A 196 25.22 -8.33 4.23
CA ASN A 196 25.77 -8.28 5.59
C ASN A 196 27.29 -8.03 5.54
#